data_AF-A0A419EDC6-F1
#
_entry.id   AF-A0A419EDC6-F1
#
_cell.length_a   1.000
_cell.length_b   1.000
_cell.length_c   1.000
_cell.angle_alpha   90.00
_cell.angle_beta   90.00
_cell.angle_gamma   90.00
#
_symmetry.space_group_name_H-M   'P 1'
#
loop_
_entity.id
_entity.type
_entity.pdbx_description
1 polymer ?
#
loop_
_entity_poly.entity_id
_entity_poly.type
_entity_poly.pdbx_seq_one_letter_code
_entity_poly.pdbx_strand_id
1 'polypeptide(L)'
;MNNHGVNQMTGPKPLYNAEEVKRQDILRQMTILGVSILGIGIATTYIFIFSLYINNKFSLMSRGTAVEILSWVAGFIVLISPTTVVFISWKTIRGIFNEYVKTFYNISNEIDFESLINRRLYGIPPENPVASTPSGAFIVINSDKLEEKFSWVYYLGGPIKLIIYDGYAVYLERGNTFSRVVGSGIVFMERYETIRDIIDLHPQIKTIEIDAWTKDGIKLTLHVRVTCQILSAEDAGASHEKDSSPESEKRSYPFYDKAVQAAVETAAVFLGKDGQPEKYNWVAGVCGNLEGHIREHVYSNTINDLLRGGEITQNGFETRVQQFQALNYGRGAKQLFSNELRDLLLKKVNTDVENLGCRLVDIQVINVDKSRIVDQQWEQNWRAEWTRRNIITAGEVEAYKIRTKEIAHAEAQKDMIIAIARGLEKMGTKHNMSEPLLLSLSGMLENSLVDPYVRAALPRETLETLEKIKVMLEEPSS
;
A
#
# COMPACT_ATOMS: atom_id res chain seq x y z
N MET A 1 -30.45 -42.83 -8.52
CA MET A 1 -31.02 -42.17 -7.32
C MET A 1 -30.11 -42.49 -6.15
N ASN A 2 -29.04 -41.71 -5.97
CA ASN A 2 -28.11 -41.87 -4.84
C ASN A 2 -28.20 -40.61 -3.98
N ASN A 3 -28.67 -40.82 -2.76
CA ASN A 3 -28.89 -39.80 -1.74
C ASN A 3 -27.51 -39.30 -1.26
N HIS A 4 -27.10 -38.13 -1.72
CA HIS A 4 -25.90 -37.45 -1.21
C HIS A 4 -26.21 -36.87 0.16
N GLY A 5 -25.67 -37.53 1.19
CA GLY A 5 -25.65 -37.04 2.56
C GLY A 5 -24.96 -35.67 2.61
N VAL A 6 -25.72 -34.69 3.04
CA VAL A 6 -25.23 -33.36 3.43
C VAL A 6 -24.38 -33.55 4.68
N ASN A 7 -23.07 -33.74 4.50
CA ASN A 7 -22.11 -33.67 5.58
C ASN A 7 -22.06 -32.22 6.08
N GLN A 8 -22.69 -31.98 7.22
CA GLN A 8 -22.51 -30.77 8.02
C GLN A 8 -21.04 -30.73 8.49
N MET A 9 -20.19 -30.04 7.73
CA MET A 9 -18.80 -29.82 8.07
C MET A 9 -18.72 -28.82 9.22
N THR A 10 -18.36 -29.32 10.40
CA THR A 10 -18.03 -28.53 11.57
C THR A 10 -16.81 -27.67 11.26
N GLY A 11 -17.00 -26.35 11.15
CA GLY A 11 -15.90 -25.38 11.16
C GLY A 11 -15.05 -25.49 12.44
N PRO A 12 -13.99 -24.67 12.58
CA PRO A 12 -13.20 -24.63 13.81
C PRO A 12 -14.15 -24.52 14.99
N LYS A 13 -14.11 -25.52 15.89
CA LYS A 13 -14.99 -25.54 17.05
C LYS A 13 -14.81 -24.19 17.75
N PRO A 14 -15.86 -23.37 17.89
CA PRO A 14 -15.72 -22.13 18.64
C PRO A 14 -15.12 -22.51 19.98
N LEU A 15 -14.03 -21.84 20.35
CA LEU A 15 -13.29 -22.12 21.60
C LEU A 15 -14.21 -22.08 22.83
N TYR A 16 -15.41 -21.50 22.69
CA TYR A 16 -16.50 -21.55 23.64
C TYR A 16 -17.82 -21.95 22.98
N ASN A 17 -18.49 -22.97 23.51
CA ASN A 17 -19.87 -23.29 23.15
C ASN A 17 -20.80 -22.24 23.79
N ALA A 18 -21.56 -21.50 22.97
CA ALA A 18 -22.50 -20.48 23.44
C ALA A 18 -23.52 -21.02 24.47
N GLU A 19 -23.88 -22.30 24.36
CA GLU A 19 -24.77 -22.97 25.32
C GLU A 19 -24.10 -23.16 26.69
N GLU A 20 -22.81 -23.47 26.72
CA GLU A 20 -22.04 -23.63 27.95
C GLU A 20 -21.81 -22.28 28.64
N VAL A 21 -21.56 -21.21 27.87
CA VAL A 21 -21.49 -19.83 28.40
C VAL A 21 -22.82 -19.43 29.03
N LYS A 22 -23.94 -19.69 28.33
CA LYS A 22 -25.28 -19.44 28.86
C LYS A 22 -25.54 -20.19 30.18
N ARG A 23 -25.09 -21.44 30.27
CA ARG A 23 -25.22 -22.25 31.49
C ARG A 23 -24.38 -21.70 32.65
N GLN A 24 -23.13 -21.34 32.39
CA GLN A 24 -22.25 -20.73 33.39
C GLN A 24 -22.79 -19.38 33.89
N ASP A 25 -23.40 -18.60 33.00
CA ASP A 25 -24.04 -17.34 33.36
C ASP A 25 -25.23 -17.53 34.31
N ILE A 26 -26.10 -18.49 34.01
CA ILE A 26 -27.24 -18.84 34.87
C ILE A 26 -26.73 -19.29 36.25
N LEU A 27 -25.70 -20.12 36.29
CA LEU A 27 -25.10 -20.58 37.55
C LEU A 27 -24.53 -19.41 38.36
N ARG A 28 -23.82 -18.48 37.73
CA ARG A 28 -23.25 -17.30 38.39
C ARG A 28 -24.33 -16.36 38.93
N GLN A 29 -25.39 -16.13 38.15
CA GLN A 29 -26.54 -15.34 38.61
C GLN A 29 -27.22 -16.00 39.81
N MET A 30 -27.43 -17.31 39.76
CA MET A 30 -27.98 -18.07 40.88
C MET A 30 -27.08 -18.01 42.12
N THR A 31 -25.75 -17.97 41.97
CA THR A 31 -24.83 -17.83 43.11
C THR A 31 -24.90 -16.44 43.73
N ILE A 32 -24.87 -15.38 42.92
CA ILE A 32 -24.95 -13.99 43.42
C ILE A 32 -26.30 -13.76 44.10
N LEU A 33 -27.40 -14.14 43.44
CA LEU A 33 -28.74 -14.04 44.02
C LEU A 33 -28.86 -14.89 45.28
N GLY A 34 -28.31 -16.10 45.29
CA GLY A 34 -28.31 -16.99 46.45
C GLY A 34 -27.62 -16.36 47.67
N VAL A 35 -26.43 -15.77 47.51
CA VAL A 35 -25.71 -15.09 48.60
C VAL A 35 -26.48 -13.85 49.08
N SER A 36 -27.03 -13.05 48.17
CA SER A 36 -27.83 -11.88 48.55
C SER A 36 -29.11 -12.25 49.29
N ILE A 37 -29.84 -13.27 48.82
CA ILE A 37 -31.06 -13.79 49.46
C ILE A 37 -30.72 -14.34 50.86
N LEU A 38 -29.61 -15.06 50.99
CA LEU A 38 -29.17 -15.61 52.28
C LEU A 38 -28.80 -14.49 53.26
N GLY A 39 -28.09 -13.45 52.81
CA GLY A 39 -27.76 -12.28 53.62
C GLY A 39 -29.00 -11.51 54.08
N ILE A 40 -29.96 -11.28 53.18
CA ILE A 40 -31.26 -10.67 53.51
C ILE A 40 -32.05 -11.56 54.48
N GLY A 41 -32.00 -12.88 54.31
CA GLY A 41 -32.64 -13.85 55.19
C GLY A 41 -32.07 -13.81 56.62
N ILE A 42 -30.75 -13.74 56.78
CA ILE A 42 -30.12 -13.61 58.10
C ILE A 42 -30.49 -12.27 58.75
N ALA A 43 -30.43 -11.17 58.00
CA ALA A 43 -30.76 -9.84 58.52
C ALA A 43 -32.22 -9.76 58.99
N THR A 44 -33.16 -10.25 58.17
CA THR A 44 -34.59 -10.28 58.51
C THR A 44 -34.89 -11.18 59.71
N THR A 45 -34.23 -12.35 59.80
CA THR A 45 -34.36 -13.24 60.96
C THR A 45 -33.84 -12.58 62.24
N TYR A 46 -32.69 -11.89 62.17
CA TYR A 46 -32.13 -11.15 63.30
C TYR A 46 -33.06 -10.03 63.77
N ILE A 47 -33.59 -9.24 62.83
CA ILE A 47 -34.55 -8.17 63.12
C ILE A 47 -35.83 -8.74 63.76
N PHE A 48 -36.32 -9.87 63.26
CA PHE A 48 -37.50 -10.53 63.81
C PHE A 48 -37.28 -11.02 65.25
N ILE A 49 -36.16 -11.70 65.52
CA ILE A 49 -35.79 -12.14 66.88
C ILE A 49 -35.64 -10.95 67.82
N PHE A 50 -34.99 -9.88 67.35
CA PHE A 50 -34.81 -8.65 68.12
C PHE A 50 -36.15 -7.95 68.43
N SER A 51 -37.07 -7.92 67.46
CA SER A 51 -38.42 -7.40 67.63
C SER A 51 -39.22 -8.20 68.66
N LEU A 52 -39.17 -9.55 68.59
CA LEU A 52 -39.78 -10.42 69.59
C LEU A 52 -39.21 -10.20 71.00
N TYR A 53 -37.89 -10.02 71.11
CA TYR A 53 -37.23 -9.74 72.38
C TYR A 53 -37.71 -8.42 73.01
N ILE A 54 -37.81 -7.35 72.20
CA ILE A 54 -38.34 -6.06 72.65
C ILE A 54 -39.81 -6.17 73.05
N ASN A 55 -40.64 -6.80 72.23
CA ASN A 55 -42.09 -6.89 72.48
C ASN A 55 -42.40 -7.70 73.75
N ASN A 56 -41.69 -8.80 73.98
CA ASN A 56 -41.86 -9.60 75.19
C ASN A 56 -41.53 -8.78 76.45
N LYS A 57 -40.40 -8.06 76.43
CA LYS A 57 -39.97 -7.20 77.55
C LYS A 57 -40.94 -6.03 77.80
N PHE A 58 -41.55 -5.50 76.75
CA PHE A 58 -42.47 -4.37 76.83
C PHE A 58 -43.90 -4.76 77.23
N SER A 59 -44.39 -5.94 76.80
CA SER A 59 -45.74 -6.43 77.16
C SER A 59 -45.91 -6.67 78.67
N LEU A 60 -44.80 -7.00 79.36
CA LEU A 60 -44.77 -7.10 80.81
C LEU A 60 -45.00 -5.75 81.53
N MET A 61 -44.87 -4.62 80.82
CA MET A 61 -44.83 -3.29 81.42
C MET A 61 -46.03 -2.40 81.09
N SER A 62 -46.85 -2.73 80.07
CA SER A 62 -48.00 -1.89 79.70
C SER A 62 -49.28 -2.71 79.44
N ARG A 63 -50.33 -2.49 80.22
CA ARG A 63 -51.67 -3.14 80.07
C ARG A 63 -52.71 -2.28 79.34
N GLY A 64 -52.27 -1.41 78.42
CA GLY A 64 -53.16 -0.50 77.68
C GLY A 64 -53.27 -0.86 76.20
N THR A 65 -54.49 -1.04 75.68
CA THR A 65 -54.78 -1.45 74.29
C THR A 65 -54.18 -0.52 73.23
N ALA A 66 -54.07 0.78 73.51
CA ALA A 66 -53.43 1.74 72.60
C ALA A 66 -51.91 1.57 72.49
N VAL A 67 -51.26 1.13 73.58
CA VAL A 67 -49.81 0.94 73.64
C VAL A 67 -49.40 -0.32 72.86
N GLU A 68 -50.24 -1.35 72.88
CA GLU A 68 -50.05 -2.56 72.08
C GLU A 68 -50.11 -2.27 70.57
N ILE A 69 -51.10 -1.49 70.10
CA ILE A 69 -51.20 -1.14 68.67
C ILE A 69 -49.96 -0.35 68.21
N LEU A 70 -49.49 0.59 69.04
CA LEU A 70 -48.28 1.37 68.75
C LEU A 70 -47.01 0.52 68.72
N SER A 71 -46.88 -0.50 69.58
CA SER A 71 -45.72 -1.40 69.56
C SER A 71 -45.70 -2.29 68.32
N TRP A 72 -46.86 -2.76 67.85
CA TRP A 72 -46.98 -3.49 66.59
C TRP A 72 -46.61 -2.65 65.38
N VAL A 73 -47.10 -1.40 65.31
CA VAL A 73 -46.74 -0.47 64.23
C VAL A 73 -45.25 -0.16 64.23
N ALA A 74 -44.66 0.09 65.41
CA ALA A 74 -43.22 0.30 65.55
C ALA A 74 -42.41 -0.93 65.11
N GLY A 75 -42.86 -2.14 65.47
CA GLY A 75 -42.27 -3.40 65.02
C GLY A 75 -42.30 -3.55 63.49
N PHE A 76 -43.43 -3.22 62.85
CA PHE A 76 -43.56 -3.24 61.39
C PHE A 76 -42.63 -2.24 60.69
N ILE A 77 -42.50 -1.02 61.23
CA ILE A 77 -41.58 -0.01 60.69
C ILE A 77 -40.14 -0.49 60.78
N VAL A 78 -39.73 -1.07 61.92
CA VAL A 78 -38.38 -1.63 62.11
C VAL A 78 -38.11 -2.81 61.17
N LEU A 79 -39.13 -3.60 60.85
CA LEU A 79 -39.00 -4.74 59.94
C LEU A 79 -38.91 -4.33 58.46
N ILE A 80 -39.66 -3.30 58.06
CA ILE A 80 -39.70 -2.82 56.67
C ILE A 80 -38.54 -1.86 56.37
N SER A 81 -38.09 -1.04 57.33
CA SER A 81 -37.09 0.02 57.09
C SER A 81 -35.79 -0.45 56.44
N PRO A 82 -35.21 -1.64 56.76
CA PRO A 82 -33.96 -2.07 56.14
C PRO A 82 -34.17 -2.44 54.68
N THR A 83 -35.32 -3.03 54.34
CA THR A 83 -35.64 -3.39 52.95
C THR A 83 -35.90 -2.16 52.10
N THR A 84 -36.57 -1.14 52.64
CA THR A 84 -36.79 0.13 51.92
C THR A 84 -35.50 0.90 51.77
N VAL A 85 -34.62 0.92 52.78
CA VAL A 85 -33.28 1.51 52.68
C VAL A 85 -32.47 0.80 51.60
N VAL A 86 -32.43 -0.54 51.58
CA VAL A 86 -31.71 -1.29 50.54
C VAL A 86 -32.28 -0.99 49.14
N PHE A 87 -33.60 -0.94 49.00
CA PHE A 87 -34.25 -0.64 47.72
C PHE A 87 -33.96 0.78 47.24
N ILE A 88 -34.06 1.77 48.13
CA ILE A 88 -33.74 3.17 47.83
C ILE A 88 -32.26 3.32 47.50
N SER A 89 -31.37 2.74 48.30
CA SER A 89 -29.92 2.74 48.05
C SER A 89 -29.60 2.09 46.71
N TRP A 90 -30.19 0.94 46.39
CA TRP A 90 -30.02 0.27 45.10
C TRP A 90 -30.47 1.15 43.92
N LYS A 91 -31.66 1.77 44.03
CA LYS A 91 -32.19 2.69 43.02
C LYS A 91 -31.28 3.91 42.82
N THR A 92 -30.79 4.50 43.90
CA THR A 92 -29.89 5.67 43.86
C THR A 92 -28.52 5.30 43.29
N ILE A 93 -27.92 4.19 43.73
CA ILE A 93 -26.65 3.68 43.20
C ILE A 93 -26.76 3.40 41.70
N ARG A 94 -27.86 2.78 41.26
CA ARG A 94 -28.13 2.51 39.85
C ARG A 94 -28.29 3.80 39.03
N GLY A 95 -28.95 4.81 39.58
CA GLY A 95 -29.07 6.13 38.95
C GLY A 95 -27.71 6.82 38.76
N ILE A 96 -26.92 6.88 39.84
CA ILE A 96 -25.56 7.46 39.82
C ILE A 96 -24.66 6.69 38.85
N PHE A 97 -24.71 5.36 38.88
CA PHE A 97 -23.96 4.51 37.95
C PHE A 97 -24.33 4.80 36.50
N ASN A 98 -25.63 4.92 36.19
CA ASN A 98 -26.08 5.23 34.84
C ASN A 98 -25.57 6.59 34.35
N GLU A 99 -25.63 7.62 35.18
CA GLU A 99 -25.14 8.95 34.85
C GLU A 99 -23.61 8.97 34.71
N TYR A 100 -22.90 8.30 35.61
CA TYR A 100 -21.45 8.15 35.54
C TYR A 100 -21.03 7.46 34.24
N VAL A 101 -21.63 6.33 33.89
CA VAL A 101 -21.24 5.58 32.69
C VAL A 101 -21.61 6.34 31.41
N LYS A 102 -22.76 7.02 31.37
CA LYS A 102 -23.12 7.91 30.25
C LYS A 102 -22.10 9.03 30.06
N THR A 103 -21.69 9.66 31.16
CA THR A 103 -20.70 10.75 31.14
C THR A 103 -19.31 10.25 30.76
N PHE A 104 -18.90 9.10 31.30
CA PHE A 104 -17.58 8.53 31.10
C PHE A 104 -17.36 8.04 29.66
N TYR A 105 -18.37 7.43 29.04
CA TYR A 105 -18.30 6.93 27.65
C TYR A 105 -18.96 7.86 26.62
N ASN A 106 -19.40 9.05 27.04
CA ASN A 106 -20.07 10.03 26.18
C ASN A 106 -21.21 9.42 25.33
N ILE A 107 -22.06 8.61 25.95
CA ILE A 107 -23.13 7.88 25.26
C ILE A 107 -24.29 8.83 24.99
N SER A 108 -24.80 8.84 23.75
CA SER A 108 -25.99 9.63 23.38
C SER A 108 -27.19 9.32 24.29
N ASN A 109 -27.92 10.38 24.67
CA ASN A 109 -29.09 10.30 25.54
C ASN A 109 -30.27 9.54 24.91
N GLU A 110 -30.26 9.31 23.61
CA GLU A 110 -31.33 8.61 22.88
C GLU A 110 -31.37 7.11 23.18
N ILE A 111 -30.29 6.55 23.72
CA ILE A 111 -30.15 5.10 23.94
C ILE A 111 -30.62 4.75 25.34
N ASP A 112 -31.52 3.77 25.44
CA ASP A 112 -31.94 3.17 26.71
C ASP A 112 -30.79 2.34 27.30
N PHE A 113 -29.88 3.05 27.95
CA PHE A 113 -28.70 2.49 28.62
C PHE A 113 -29.08 1.49 29.72
N GLU A 114 -30.24 1.66 30.37
CA GLU A 114 -30.71 0.74 31.40
C GLU A 114 -30.98 -0.65 30.81
N SER A 115 -31.56 -0.71 29.61
CA SER A 115 -31.74 -1.96 28.88
C SER A 115 -30.41 -2.63 28.54
N LEU A 116 -29.37 -1.87 28.18
CA LEU A 116 -28.04 -2.39 27.82
C LEU A 116 -27.31 -2.97 29.03
N ILE A 117 -27.32 -2.28 30.18
CA ILE A 117 -26.75 -2.82 31.41
C ILE A 117 -27.48 -4.09 31.85
N ASN A 118 -28.81 -4.06 31.82
CA ASN A 118 -29.60 -5.23 32.18
C ASN A 118 -29.27 -6.41 31.27
N ARG A 119 -29.11 -6.19 29.96
CA ARG A 119 -28.67 -7.22 29.00
C ARG A 119 -27.25 -7.72 29.28
N ARG A 120 -26.35 -6.87 29.75
CA ARG A 120 -24.97 -7.26 30.09
C ARG A 120 -24.88 -8.06 31.39
N LEU A 121 -25.64 -7.67 32.42
CA LEU A 121 -25.65 -8.33 33.74
C LEU A 121 -26.48 -9.60 33.73
N TYR A 122 -27.67 -9.54 33.14
CA TYR A 122 -28.65 -10.62 33.18
C TYR A 122 -28.68 -11.48 31.91
N GLY A 123 -27.96 -11.07 30.86
CA GLY A 123 -28.01 -11.70 29.54
C GLY A 123 -29.23 -11.22 28.73
N ILE A 124 -29.37 -11.73 27.50
CA ILE A 124 -30.62 -11.57 26.75
C ILE A 124 -31.61 -12.54 27.40
N PRO A 125 -32.71 -12.04 28.03
CA PRO A 125 -33.74 -12.94 28.53
C PRO A 125 -34.25 -13.80 27.36
N PRO A 126 -34.53 -15.10 27.57
CA PRO A 126 -35.04 -15.96 26.51
C PRO A 126 -36.25 -15.28 25.85
N GLU A 127 -36.19 -15.14 24.51
CA GLU A 127 -37.23 -14.45 23.75
C GLU A 127 -38.60 -14.96 24.17
N ASN A 128 -39.48 -14.03 24.54
CA ASN A 128 -40.87 -14.38 24.78
C ASN A 128 -41.43 -14.79 23.41
N PRO A 129 -41.87 -16.05 23.21
CA PRO A 129 -42.19 -16.60 21.88
C PRO A 129 -43.37 -15.89 21.17
N VAL A 130 -44.00 -14.92 21.85
CA VAL A 130 -45.18 -14.18 21.38
C VAL A 130 -44.82 -12.77 20.88
N ALA A 131 -43.62 -12.25 21.16
CA ALA A 131 -43.19 -10.93 20.66
C ALA A 131 -42.51 -11.09 19.29
N SER A 132 -43.31 -11.14 18.22
CA SER A 132 -42.90 -11.32 16.83
C SER A 132 -42.19 -10.11 16.19
N THR A 133 -41.42 -9.35 16.97
CA THR A 133 -40.54 -8.32 16.44
C THR A 133 -39.18 -8.49 17.10
N PRO A 134 -38.11 -8.81 16.34
CA PRO A 134 -36.77 -8.86 16.88
C PRO A 134 -36.32 -7.41 17.14
N SER A 135 -36.81 -6.82 18.23
CA SER A 135 -36.27 -5.60 18.83
C SER A 135 -34.95 -5.89 19.58
N GLY A 136 -34.24 -6.95 19.15
CA GLY A 136 -32.82 -7.09 19.39
C GLY A 136 -32.15 -6.01 18.57
N ALA A 137 -31.49 -5.07 19.24
CA ALA A 137 -30.69 -4.05 18.57
C ALA A 137 -29.75 -4.79 17.61
N PHE A 138 -29.93 -4.62 16.30
CA PHE A 138 -28.96 -5.09 15.34
C PHE A 138 -28.14 -3.88 14.91
N ILE A 139 -26.85 -4.12 14.68
CA ILE A 139 -25.95 -3.08 14.23
C ILE A 139 -25.58 -3.41 12.81
N VAL A 140 -25.79 -2.42 11.95
CA VAL A 140 -25.44 -2.50 10.56
C VAL A 140 -24.06 -1.90 10.38
N ILE A 141 -23.14 -2.65 9.77
CA ILE A 141 -21.77 -2.23 9.49
C ILE A 141 -21.61 -2.17 7.97
N ASN A 142 -21.62 -0.95 7.45
CA ASN A 142 -21.49 -0.62 6.03
C ASN A 142 -20.42 0.45 5.77
N SER A 143 -19.67 0.85 6.78
CA SER A 143 -18.56 1.80 6.69
C SER A 143 -17.46 1.44 7.68
N ASP A 144 -16.27 2.03 7.47
CA ASP A 144 -15.09 1.95 8.35
C ASP A 144 -15.34 2.52 9.76
N LYS A 145 -16.40 3.34 9.90
CA LYS A 145 -16.83 3.89 11.18
C LYS A 145 -18.21 3.38 11.56
N LEU A 146 -18.40 3.19 12.86
CA LEU A 146 -19.72 2.91 13.42
C LEU A 146 -20.54 4.20 13.54
N GLU A 147 -21.84 4.12 13.36
CA GLU A 147 -22.73 5.24 13.67
C GLU A 147 -22.61 5.64 15.15
N GLU A 148 -22.65 6.95 15.44
CA GLU A 148 -22.45 7.49 16.80
C GLU A 148 -23.44 6.89 17.83
N LYS A 149 -24.66 6.56 17.39
CA LYS A 149 -25.68 5.89 18.19
C LYS A 149 -25.31 4.47 18.65
N PHE A 150 -24.26 3.88 18.09
CA PHE A 150 -23.77 2.55 18.47
C PHE A 150 -22.38 2.59 19.11
N SER A 151 -21.82 3.78 19.39
CA SER A 151 -20.48 3.96 19.96
C SER A 151 -20.24 3.16 21.26
N TRP A 152 -21.30 2.91 22.03
CA TRP A 152 -21.27 2.10 23.24
C TRP A 152 -20.75 0.67 23.03
N VAL A 153 -20.80 0.14 21.81
CA VAL A 153 -20.37 -1.24 21.47
C VAL A 153 -18.85 -1.39 21.54
N TYR A 154 -18.10 -0.30 21.32
CA TYR A 154 -16.66 -0.27 21.51
C TYR A 154 -16.26 -0.54 22.97
N TYR A 155 -17.15 -0.25 23.93
CA TYR A 155 -16.83 -0.27 25.36
C TYR A 155 -17.60 -1.32 26.15
N LEU A 156 -18.89 -1.49 25.85
CA LEU A 156 -19.77 -2.39 26.59
C LEU A 156 -19.81 -3.80 25.98
N GLY A 157 -19.70 -3.87 24.65
CA GLY A 157 -19.73 -5.11 23.89
C GLY A 157 -21.10 -5.78 23.78
N GLY A 158 -21.10 -7.00 23.25
CA GLY A 158 -22.27 -7.87 23.07
C GLY A 158 -22.81 -8.45 24.37
N PRO A 159 -23.96 -9.13 24.33
CA PRO A 159 -24.46 -9.86 23.16
C PRO A 159 -25.31 -9.00 22.21
N ILE A 160 -24.94 -8.97 20.92
CA ILE A 160 -25.65 -8.21 19.89
C ILE A 160 -25.52 -8.85 18.51
N LYS A 161 -26.52 -8.65 17.64
CA LYS A 161 -26.50 -9.13 16.25
C LYS A 161 -25.85 -8.08 15.35
N LEU A 162 -24.77 -8.45 14.67
CA LEU A 162 -24.11 -7.64 13.65
C LEU A 162 -24.58 -8.08 12.26
N ILE A 163 -24.85 -7.09 11.41
CA ILE A 163 -25.10 -7.27 9.98
C ILE A 163 -23.94 -6.56 9.27
N ILE A 164 -22.98 -7.33 8.78
CA ILE A 164 -21.76 -6.83 8.17
C ILE A 164 -21.92 -6.93 6.65
N TYR A 165 -21.81 -5.80 5.96
CA TYR A 165 -21.85 -5.76 4.51
C TYR A 165 -20.56 -6.32 3.90
N ASP A 166 -20.65 -6.72 2.64
CA ASP A 166 -19.49 -7.16 1.85
C ASP A 166 -18.41 -6.07 1.80
N GLY A 167 -17.15 -6.53 1.86
CA GLY A 167 -15.99 -5.64 1.84
C GLY A 167 -15.61 -5.06 3.20
N TYR A 168 -16.25 -5.47 4.29
CA TYR A 168 -15.85 -5.12 5.66
C TYR A 168 -15.52 -6.36 6.49
N ALA A 169 -14.53 -6.22 7.35
CA ALA A 169 -14.23 -7.16 8.43
C ALA A 169 -14.26 -6.43 9.77
N VAL A 170 -14.72 -7.12 10.81
CA VAL A 170 -14.82 -6.58 12.15
C VAL A 170 -13.90 -7.36 13.06
N TYR A 171 -13.01 -6.62 13.73
CA TYR A 171 -12.08 -7.17 14.70
C TYR A 171 -12.70 -7.11 16.09
N LEU A 172 -12.95 -8.29 16.67
CA LEU A 172 -13.61 -8.44 17.96
C LEU A 172 -12.60 -8.78 19.05
N GLU A 173 -12.68 -8.05 20.16
CA GLU A 173 -11.89 -8.29 21.37
C GLU A 173 -12.79 -8.71 22.52
N ARG A 174 -12.24 -9.46 23.48
CA ARG A 174 -12.88 -9.75 24.75
C ARG A 174 -11.92 -9.40 25.88
N GLY A 175 -12.25 -8.37 26.64
CA GLY A 175 -11.39 -7.93 27.76
C GLY A 175 -9.99 -7.55 27.32
N ASN A 176 -9.87 -6.79 26.22
CA ASN A 176 -8.59 -6.34 25.65
C ASN A 176 -7.67 -7.49 25.17
N THR A 177 -8.25 -8.67 24.92
CA THR A 177 -7.59 -9.80 24.28
C THR A 177 -8.33 -10.11 22.97
N PHE A 178 -7.59 -10.50 21.93
CA PHE A 178 -8.18 -10.95 20.67
C PHE A 178 -9.21 -12.07 20.92
N SER A 179 -10.41 -11.92 20.34
CA SER A 179 -11.44 -12.96 20.36
C SER A 179 -11.51 -13.67 19.01
N ARG A 180 -11.86 -12.93 17.96
CA ARG A 180 -11.98 -13.42 16.57
C ARG A 180 -12.15 -12.27 15.59
N VAL A 181 -11.93 -12.56 14.31
CA VAL A 181 -12.31 -11.68 13.19
C VAL A 181 -13.57 -12.21 12.55
N VAL A 182 -14.49 -11.31 12.20
CA VAL A 182 -15.75 -11.68 11.57
C VAL A 182 -15.91 -10.91 10.26
N GLY A 183 -16.32 -11.61 9.21
CA GLY A 183 -16.48 -11.06 7.87
C GLY A 183 -17.92 -10.66 7.56
N SER A 184 -18.19 -10.43 6.28
CA SER A 184 -19.54 -10.14 5.81
C SER A 184 -20.53 -11.26 6.15
N GLY A 185 -21.77 -10.84 6.44
CA GLY A 185 -22.86 -11.72 6.86
C GLY A 185 -23.50 -11.31 8.17
N ILE A 186 -24.37 -12.19 8.67
CA ILE A 186 -25.05 -12.01 9.95
C ILE A 186 -24.25 -12.74 11.02
N VAL A 187 -23.73 -11.98 11.97
CA VAL A 187 -22.85 -12.51 13.03
C VAL A 187 -23.42 -12.15 14.38
N PHE A 188 -23.33 -13.07 15.34
CA PHE A 188 -23.73 -12.80 16.72
C PHE A 188 -22.49 -12.57 17.58
N MET A 189 -22.37 -11.38 18.16
CA MET A 189 -21.33 -11.09 19.15
C MET A 189 -21.65 -11.83 20.44
N GLU A 190 -20.65 -12.53 20.97
CA GLU A 190 -20.74 -13.17 22.26
C GLU A 190 -20.72 -12.14 23.39
N ARG A 191 -20.98 -12.62 24.61
CA ARG A 191 -20.98 -11.76 25.79
C ARG A 191 -19.60 -11.17 26.02
N TYR A 192 -19.55 -9.87 26.29
CA TYR A 192 -18.31 -9.11 26.51
C TYR A 192 -17.37 -9.04 25.31
N GLU A 193 -17.78 -9.52 24.14
CA GLU A 193 -17.07 -9.17 22.90
C GLU A 193 -17.34 -7.71 22.58
N THR A 194 -16.30 -6.91 22.39
CA THR A 194 -16.37 -5.53 21.94
C THR A 194 -15.86 -5.44 20.52
N ILE A 195 -16.46 -4.57 19.70
CA ILE A 195 -15.85 -4.19 18.43
C ILE A 195 -14.66 -3.33 18.78
N ARG A 196 -13.46 -3.71 18.36
CA ARG A 196 -12.26 -2.89 18.56
C ARG A 196 -11.98 -2.05 17.33
N ASP A 197 -12.10 -2.63 16.15
CA ASP A 197 -11.91 -1.92 14.88
C ASP A 197 -12.76 -2.52 13.76
N ILE A 198 -13.07 -1.70 12.76
CA ILE A 198 -13.75 -2.12 11.53
C ILE A 198 -12.78 -1.83 10.39
N ILE A 199 -12.42 -2.86 9.64
CA ILE A 199 -11.49 -2.77 8.53
C ILE A 199 -12.24 -2.85 7.22
N ASP A 200 -11.97 -1.87 6.37
CA ASP A 200 -12.33 -1.91 4.96
C ASP A 200 -11.37 -2.85 4.20
N LEU A 201 -11.93 -3.89 3.59
CA LEU A 201 -11.24 -4.90 2.79
C LEU A 201 -11.11 -4.48 1.31
N HIS A 202 -11.75 -3.39 0.90
CA HIS A 202 -11.62 -2.88 -0.46
C HIS A 202 -10.19 -2.35 -0.70
N PRO A 203 -9.72 -2.38 -1.95
CA PRO A 203 -8.47 -1.72 -2.32
C PRO A 203 -8.50 -0.23 -1.97
N GLN A 204 -7.62 0.19 -1.07
CA GLN A 204 -7.47 1.58 -0.64
C GLN A 204 -6.44 2.27 -1.51
N ILE A 205 -6.81 3.41 -2.08
CA ILE A 205 -5.93 4.23 -2.92
C ILE A 205 -5.45 5.41 -2.09
N LYS A 206 -4.13 5.58 -1.96
CA LYS A 206 -3.52 6.71 -1.29
C LYS A 206 -2.46 7.34 -2.17
N THR A 207 -2.44 8.67 -2.22
CA THR A 207 -1.34 9.41 -2.86
C THR A 207 -0.38 9.84 -1.76
N ILE A 208 0.91 9.56 -1.95
CA ILE A 208 1.98 9.96 -1.05
C ILE A 208 2.97 10.85 -1.80
N GLU A 209 3.46 11.86 -1.09
CA GLU A 209 4.52 12.75 -1.56
C GLU A 209 5.83 12.30 -0.92
N ILE A 210 6.81 11.95 -1.76
CA ILE A 210 8.11 11.44 -1.30
C ILE A 210 9.19 12.40 -1.75
N ASP A 211 9.79 13.06 -0.76
CA ASP A 211 11.04 13.80 -0.95
C ASP A 211 12.23 12.82 -0.91
N ALA A 212 13.00 12.81 -2.00
CA ALA A 212 14.19 11.98 -2.13
C ALA A 212 15.33 12.72 -2.85
N TRP A 213 16.56 12.32 -2.55
CA TRP A 213 17.75 12.81 -3.23
C TRP A 213 18.27 11.72 -4.16
N THR A 214 18.53 12.07 -5.40
CA THR A 214 19.20 11.18 -6.36
C THR A 214 20.68 11.02 -6.03
N LYS A 215 21.32 10.02 -6.64
CA LYS A 215 22.77 9.80 -6.53
C LYS A 215 23.61 11.03 -6.92
N ASP A 216 23.10 11.86 -7.83
CA ASP A 216 23.77 13.07 -8.32
C ASP A 216 23.56 14.29 -7.40
N GLY A 217 22.88 14.12 -6.27
CA GLY A 217 22.57 15.21 -5.33
C GLY A 217 21.43 16.13 -5.80
N ILE A 218 20.58 15.66 -6.72
CA ILE A 218 19.37 16.40 -7.14
C ILE A 218 18.20 15.97 -6.26
N LYS A 219 17.55 16.94 -5.61
CA LYS A 219 16.30 16.72 -4.87
C LYS A 219 15.12 16.56 -5.84
N LEU A 220 14.36 15.49 -5.64
CA LEU A 220 13.12 15.19 -6.35
C LEU A 220 11.97 15.05 -5.34
N THR A 221 10.78 15.49 -5.76
CA THR A 221 9.53 15.33 -5.02
C THR A 221 8.61 14.46 -5.88
N LEU A 222 8.37 13.23 -5.44
CA LEU A 222 7.62 12.23 -6.19
C LEU A 222 6.19 12.14 -5.63
N HIS A 223 5.18 12.28 -6.50
CA HIS A 223 3.79 12.00 -6.16
C HIS A 223 3.45 10.59 -6.61
N VAL A 224 3.31 9.68 -5.66
CA VAL A 224 3.09 8.25 -5.92
C VAL A 224 1.69 7.85 -5.51
N ARG A 225 0.91 7.30 -6.44
CA ARG A 225 -0.34 6.61 -6.17
C ARG A 225 -0.04 5.18 -5.76
N VAL A 226 -0.58 4.80 -4.62
CA VAL A 226 -0.40 3.49 -4.00
C VAL A 226 -1.77 2.87 -3.85
N THR A 227 -1.94 1.64 -4.33
CA THR A 227 -3.15 0.85 -4.09
C THR A 227 -2.78 -0.34 -3.21
N CYS A 228 -3.36 -0.41 -2.02
CA CYS A 228 -3.08 -1.44 -1.03
C CYS A 228 -4.36 -2.10 -0.55
N GLN A 229 -4.26 -3.34 -0.10
CA GLN A 229 -5.40 -4.15 0.34
C GLN A 229 -4.96 -5.07 1.48
N ILE A 230 -5.90 -5.50 2.33
CA ILE A 230 -5.65 -6.58 3.29
C ILE A 230 -5.34 -7.88 2.54
N LEU A 231 -4.44 -8.69 3.10
CA LEU A 231 -4.03 -9.96 2.50
C LEU A 231 -5.21 -10.95 2.41
N SER A 232 -5.40 -11.55 1.24
CA SER A 232 -6.40 -12.59 1.02
C SER A 232 -5.89 -13.97 1.41
N ALA A 233 -6.82 -14.90 1.67
CA ALA A 233 -6.48 -16.29 1.97
C ALA A 233 -5.80 -17.01 0.78
N GLU A 234 -6.09 -16.61 -0.45
CA GLU A 234 -5.45 -17.16 -1.66
C GLU A 234 -4.00 -16.69 -1.81
N ASP A 235 -3.75 -15.42 -1.49
CA ASP A 235 -2.45 -14.78 -1.64
C ASP A 235 -1.47 -15.13 -0.51
N ALA A 236 -1.97 -15.53 0.66
CA ALA A 236 -1.15 -15.91 1.82
C ALA A 236 -0.28 -17.18 1.59
N GLY A 237 -0.47 -17.88 0.47
CA GLY A 237 0.35 -19.02 0.05
C GLY A 237 0.23 -20.24 0.97
N ALA A 238 0.99 -21.30 0.64
CA ALA A 238 1.03 -22.55 1.42
C ALA A 238 1.81 -22.43 2.75
N SER A 239 2.46 -21.28 2.98
CA SER A 239 3.30 -20.98 4.14
C SER A 239 2.51 -20.63 5.41
N HIS A 240 1.25 -20.21 5.26
CA HIS A 240 0.36 -20.01 6.38
C HIS A 240 -0.67 -21.14 6.40
N GLU A 241 -0.58 -22.00 7.42
CA GLU A 241 -1.54 -23.07 7.69
C GLU A 241 -2.96 -22.51 7.56
N LYS A 242 -3.78 -23.12 6.67
CA LYS A 242 -5.15 -22.67 6.32
C LYS A 242 -6.08 -22.76 7.54
N ASP A 243 -5.91 -21.84 8.48
CA ASP A 243 -6.85 -21.58 9.58
C ASP A 243 -8.05 -20.74 9.11
N SER A 244 -8.07 -20.35 7.83
CA SER A 244 -9.21 -19.67 7.21
C SER A 244 -10.45 -20.58 7.21
N SER A 245 -11.50 -20.14 7.89
CA SER A 245 -12.78 -20.86 7.89
C SER A 245 -13.27 -21.05 6.45
N PRO A 246 -13.82 -22.23 6.06
CA PRO A 246 -14.27 -22.51 4.69
C PRO A 246 -15.38 -21.56 4.17
N GLU A 247 -15.97 -20.76 5.06
CA GLU A 247 -16.91 -19.69 4.71
C GLU A 247 -16.23 -18.43 4.15
N SER A 248 -14.94 -18.18 4.44
CA SER A 248 -14.24 -16.99 3.95
C SER A 248 -13.93 -17.06 2.45
N GLU A 249 -13.69 -18.26 1.90
CA GLU A 249 -13.40 -18.48 0.47
C GLU A 249 -14.61 -18.18 -0.44
N LYS A 250 -15.84 -18.14 0.09
CA LYS A 250 -17.07 -17.86 -0.70
C LYS A 250 -17.48 -16.38 -0.71
N ARG A 251 -16.73 -15.51 -0.04
CA ARG A 251 -17.08 -14.09 0.09
C ARG A 251 -16.59 -13.30 -1.12
N SER A 252 -17.28 -12.19 -1.43
CA SER A 252 -16.87 -11.24 -2.49
C SER A 252 -15.47 -10.67 -2.26
N TYR A 253 -15.07 -10.52 -0.99
CA TYR A 253 -13.74 -10.09 -0.56
C TYR A 253 -13.17 -11.11 0.43
N PRO A 254 -12.47 -12.15 -0.06
CA PRO A 254 -11.84 -13.13 0.82
C PRO A 254 -10.68 -12.49 1.56
N PHE A 255 -10.62 -12.71 2.87
CA PHE A 255 -9.56 -12.20 3.74
C PHE A 255 -9.04 -13.31 4.65
N TYR A 256 -7.84 -13.11 5.18
CA TYR A 256 -7.24 -13.98 6.17
C TYR A 256 -7.37 -13.39 7.58
N ASP A 257 -7.90 -14.16 8.54
CA ASP A 257 -8.21 -13.64 9.90
C ASP A 257 -6.96 -13.10 10.60
N LYS A 258 -5.81 -13.77 10.50
CA LYS A 258 -4.56 -13.28 11.10
C LYS A 258 -4.02 -12.03 10.41
N ALA A 259 -4.33 -11.83 9.12
CA ALA A 259 -3.93 -10.62 8.41
C ALA A 259 -4.73 -9.42 8.92
N VAL A 260 -6.04 -9.57 9.10
CA VAL A 260 -6.88 -8.54 9.72
C VAL A 260 -6.41 -8.26 11.17
N GLN A 261 -6.11 -9.31 11.94
CA GLN A 261 -5.55 -9.17 13.29
C GLN A 261 -4.25 -8.37 13.28
N ALA A 262 -3.27 -8.75 12.45
CA ALA A 262 -1.99 -8.06 12.35
C ALA A 262 -2.16 -6.58 11.94
N ALA A 263 -3.09 -6.28 11.03
CA ALA A 263 -3.39 -4.93 10.59
C ALA A 263 -3.95 -4.05 11.73
N VAL A 264 -4.81 -4.60 12.61
CA VAL A 264 -5.34 -3.87 13.78
C VAL A 264 -4.31 -3.75 14.89
N GLU A 265 -3.62 -4.85 15.23
CA GLU A 265 -2.68 -4.88 16.35
C GLU A 265 -1.41 -4.06 16.08
N THR A 266 -1.03 -3.90 14.82
CA THR A 266 0.11 -3.03 14.43
C THR A 266 -0.28 -1.55 14.35
N ALA A 267 -1.57 -1.21 14.48
CA ALA A 267 -2.00 0.17 14.49
C ALA A 267 -1.49 0.89 15.76
N ALA A 268 -0.50 1.75 15.58
CA ALA A 268 0.04 2.60 16.64
C ALA A 268 -0.74 3.93 16.72
N VAL A 269 -0.58 4.66 17.82
CA VAL A 269 -1.07 6.05 17.93
C VAL A 269 0.16 6.95 18.01
N PHE A 270 0.28 7.91 17.10
CA PHE A 270 1.34 8.91 17.12
C PHE A 270 0.76 10.29 17.41
N LEU A 271 1.57 11.19 17.97
CA LEU A 271 1.21 12.60 17.96
C LEU A 271 1.40 13.12 16.53
N GLY A 272 0.31 13.57 15.91
CA GLY A 272 0.36 14.28 14.64
C GLY A 272 1.10 15.62 14.76
N LYS A 273 1.35 16.26 13.61
CA LYS A 273 2.03 17.58 13.57
C LYS A 273 1.27 18.65 14.34
N ASP A 274 -0.03 18.49 14.49
CA ASP A 274 -0.93 19.40 15.19
C ASP A 274 -0.99 19.12 16.71
N GLY A 275 -0.18 18.19 17.20
CA GLY A 275 -0.15 17.77 18.62
C GLY A 275 -1.33 16.89 19.03
N GLN A 276 -2.27 16.60 18.13
CA GLN A 276 -3.38 15.68 18.36
C GLN A 276 -2.95 14.23 18.13
N PRO A 277 -3.41 13.28 18.94
CA PRO A 277 -3.15 11.87 18.71
C PRO A 277 -3.87 11.42 17.43
N GLU A 278 -3.09 11.00 16.43
CA GLU A 278 -3.60 10.40 15.20
C GLU A 278 -3.38 8.89 15.25
N LYS A 279 -4.44 8.13 14.91
CA LYS A 279 -4.35 6.69 14.78
C LYS A 279 -3.61 6.35 13.49
N TYR A 280 -2.48 5.66 13.63
CA TYR A 280 -1.71 5.13 12.52
C TYR A 280 -2.42 3.92 11.94
N ASN A 281 -3.08 4.13 10.80
CA ASN A 281 -3.75 3.04 10.08
C ASN A 281 -2.71 2.13 9.40
N TRP A 282 -3.03 0.84 9.19
CA TRP A 282 -2.21 -0.12 8.46
C TRP A 282 -1.78 0.40 7.07
N VAL A 283 -2.66 1.18 6.41
CA VAL A 283 -2.35 1.86 5.14
C VAL A 283 -1.13 2.78 5.27
N ALA A 284 -1.01 3.51 6.39
CA ALA A 284 0.15 4.36 6.65
C ALA A 284 1.42 3.54 6.82
N GLY A 285 1.33 2.36 7.45
CA GLY A 285 2.44 1.40 7.57
C GLY A 285 2.97 0.93 6.22
N VAL A 286 2.06 0.54 5.32
CA VAL A 286 2.41 0.17 3.94
C VAL A 286 3.07 1.34 3.21
N CYS A 287 2.49 2.54 3.31
CA CYS A 287 3.06 3.74 2.71
C CYS A 287 4.46 4.09 3.25
N GLY A 288 4.71 3.94 4.55
CA GLY A 288 6.01 4.22 5.17
C GLY A 288 7.10 3.25 4.71
N ASN A 289 6.78 1.95 4.63
CA ASN A 289 7.71 0.95 4.10
C ASN A 289 8.01 1.20 2.61
N LEU A 290 6.98 1.48 1.81
CA LEU A 290 7.13 1.81 0.39
C LEU A 290 7.98 3.07 0.19
N GLU A 291 7.74 4.12 0.98
CA GLU A 291 8.52 5.35 0.96
C GLU A 291 10.02 5.08 1.20
N GLY A 292 10.33 4.21 2.17
CA GLY A 292 11.70 3.78 2.45
C GLY A 292 12.37 3.14 1.22
N HIS A 293 11.71 2.17 0.59
CA HIS A 293 12.23 1.47 -0.58
C HIS A 293 12.33 2.37 -1.82
N ILE A 294 11.35 3.24 -2.05
CA ILE A 294 11.41 4.21 -3.15
C ILE A 294 12.57 5.19 -2.93
N ARG A 295 12.75 5.70 -1.70
CA ARG A 295 13.86 6.61 -1.38
C ARG A 295 15.21 5.94 -1.58
N GLU A 296 15.36 4.69 -1.13
CA GLU A 296 16.57 3.88 -1.36
C GLU A 296 16.84 3.69 -2.86
N HIS A 297 15.79 3.39 -3.64
CA HIS A 297 15.92 3.24 -5.08
C HIS A 297 16.29 4.55 -5.80
N VAL A 298 15.67 5.68 -5.42
CA VAL A 298 16.01 7.00 -5.99
C VAL A 298 17.44 7.38 -5.64
N TYR A 299 17.88 7.13 -4.41
CA TYR A 299 19.23 7.45 -3.95
C TYR A 299 20.32 6.63 -4.66
N SER A 300 20.03 5.38 -5.03
CA SER A 300 20.98 4.53 -5.73
C SER A 300 21.12 4.83 -7.23
N ASN A 301 20.22 5.62 -7.81
CA ASN A 301 20.17 5.91 -9.25
C ASN A 301 20.42 7.38 -9.58
N THR A 302 20.99 7.61 -10.77
CA THR A 302 21.11 8.97 -11.33
C THR A 302 19.75 9.43 -11.86
N ILE A 303 19.55 10.75 -12.01
CA ILE A 303 18.30 11.26 -12.59
C ILE A 303 18.10 10.74 -14.03
N ASN A 304 19.20 10.58 -14.76
CA ASN A 304 19.15 10.05 -16.12
C ASN A 304 18.71 8.59 -16.12
N ASP A 305 19.15 7.77 -15.17
CA ASP A 305 18.76 6.37 -15.09
C ASP A 305 17.28 6.23 -14.71
N LEU A 306 16.80 7.06 -13.77
CA LEU A 306 15.38 7.10 -13.40
C LEU A 306 14.47 7.54 -14.56
N LEU A 307 14.92 8.50 -15.39
CA LEU A 307 14.17 8.95 -16.57
C LEU A 307 14.29 7.99 -17.77
N ARG A 308 15.35 7.17 -17.81
CA ARG A 308 15.57 6.14 -18.84
C ARG A 308 14.72 4.88 -18.65
N GLY A 309 14.02 4.74 -17.52
CA GLY A 309 13.22 3.56 -17.15
C GLY A 309 12.04 3.19 -18.08
N GLY A 310 11.82 3.91 -19.18
CA GLY A 310 10.90 3.49 -20.25
C GLY A 310 11.68 2.87 -21.42
N GLU A 311 11.61 1.53 -21.56
CA GLU A 311 12.07 0.69 -22.67
C GLU A 311 12.94 1.37 -23.75
N ILE A 312 14.23 1.04 -23.74
CA ILE A 312 15.09 1.17 -24.93
C ILE A 312 14.73 0.02 -25.88
N THR A 313 13.65 0.16 -26.65
CA THR A 313 13.58 -0.53 -27.95
C THR A 313 14.75 -0.01 -28.80
N GLN A 314 15.45 -0.92 -29.47
CA GLN A 314 16.72 -0.73 -30.20
C GLN A 314 16.76 0.41 -31.25
N ASN A 315 15.67 1.14 -31.48
CA ASN A 315 15.61 2.32 -32.33
C ASN A 315 15.83 3.61 -31.50
N GLY A 316 17.01 3.72 -30.89
CA GLY A 316 17.35 4.73 -29.86
C GLY A 316 17.43 6.20 -30.28
N PHE A 317 16.86 6.60 -31.42
CA PHE A 317 16.90 7.99 -31.91
C PHE A 317 15.52 8.67 -31.94
N GLU A 318 14.46 7.95 -32.31
CA GLU A 318 13.10 8.54 -32.40
C GLU A 318 12.40 8.66 -31.04
N THR A 319 12.70 7.73 -30.11
CA THR A 319 12.05 7.71 -28.78
C THR A 319 12.41 8.93 -27.92
N ARG A 320 13.63 9.48 -28.05
CA ARG A 320 14.11 10.58 -27.18
C ARG A 320 13.39 11.91 -27.42
N VAL A 321 13.02 12.22 -28.66
CA VAL A 321 12.31 13.47 -28.98
C VAL A 321 10.85 13.41 -28.53
N GLN A 322 10.21 12.23 -28.62
CA GLN A 322 8.86 12.01 -28.08
C GLN A 322 8.84 11.99 -26.54
N GLN A 323 9.89 11.50 -25.88
CA GLN A 323 10.00 11.48 -24.41
C GLN A 323 10.08 12.88 -23.79
N PHE A 324 10.85 13.79 -24.40
CA PHE A 324 10.93 15.18 -23.95
C PHE A 324 9.62 15.95 -24.16
N GLN A 325 8.87 15.65 -25.22
CA GLN A 325 7.55 16.25 -25.43
C GLN A 325 6.51 15.70 -24.44
N ALA A 326 6.55 14.42 -24.06
CA ALA A 326 5.63 13.86 -23.07
C ALA A 326 5.82 14.47 -21.66
N LEU A 327 7.06 14.78 -21.26
CA LEU A 327 7.36 15.40 -19.96
C LEU A 327 6.90 16.86 -19.85
N ASN A 328 6.80 17.60 -20.96
CA ASN A 328 6.37 19.01 -20.97
C ASN A 328 4.85 19.21 -21.08
N TYR A 329 4.08 18.17 -21.41
CA TYR A 329 2.65 18.29 -21.72
C TYR A 329 1.71 17.58 -20.74
N GLY A 330 2.12 17.27 -19.50
CA GLY A 330 1.20 16.88 -18.40
C GLY A 330 0.24 15.71 -18.67
N ARG A 331 0.36 15.01 -19.79
CA ARG A 331 -0.48 13.91 -20.26
C ARG A 331 0.44 12.76 -20.64
N GLY A 332 0.68 11.90 -19.68
CA GLY A 332 1.49 10.70 -19.87
C GLY A 332 2.88 10.87 -19.28
N ALA A 333 2.96 11.00 -17.96
CA ALA A 333 4.10 10.46 -17.23
C ALA A 333 4.13 8.95 -17.53
N LYS A 334 4.80 8.55 -18.62
CA LYS A 334 5.19 7.15 -18.81
C LYS A 334 5.96 6.76 -17.55
N GLN A 335 5.56 5.64 -16.96
CA GLN A 335 6.00 5.17 -15.64
C GLN A 335 7.51 5.41 -15.47
N LEU A 336 7.90 6.22 -14.49
CA LEU A 336 9.33 6.38 -14.13
C LEU A 336 9.94 5.04 -13.69
N PHE A 337 9.09 4.11 -13.28
CA PHE A 337 9.48 2.74 -12.99
C PHE A 337 9.22 1.88 -14.22
N SER A 338 10.26 1.22 -14.73
CA SER A 338 10.06 0.12 -15.67
C SER A 338 9.13 -0.93 -15.05
N ASN A 339 8.39 -1.69 -15.87
CA ASN A 339 7.53 -2.76 -15.35
C ASN A 339 8.31 -3.75 -14.48
N GLU A 340 9.56 -4.05 -14.85
CA GLU A 340 10.46 -4.91 -14.07
C GLU A 340 10.78 -4.34 -12.69
N LEU A 341 11.05 -3.03 -12.60
CA LEU A 341 11.32 -2.38 -11.33
C LEU A 341 10.08 -2.33 -10.45
N ARG A 342 8.92 -2.06 -11.04
CA ARG A 342 7.64 -2.11 -10.34
C ARG A 342 7.42 -3.48 -9.73
N ASP A 343 7.63 -4.56 -10.48
CA ASP A 343 7.45 -5.93 -9.98
C ASP A 343 8.46 -6.27 -8.88
N LEU A 344 9.71 -5.82 -9.02
CA LEU A 344 10.73 -5.98 -7.99
C LEU A 344 10.36 -5.23 -6.70
N LEU A 345 9.89 -3.98 -6.81
CA LEU A 345 9.44 -3.18 -5.67
C LEU A 345 8.21 -3.80 -5.02
N LEU A 346 7.22 -4.24 -5.81
CA LEU A 346 6.05 -4.94 -5.31
C LEU A 346 6.46 -6.18 -4.51
N LYS A 347 7.37 -7.00 -5.05
CA LYS A 347 7.86 -8.20 -4.36
C LYS A 347 8.61 -7.87 -3.07
N LYS A 348 9.54 -6.91 -3.10
CA LYS A 348 10.33 -6.53 -1.92
C LYS A 348 9.46 -5.94 -0.82
N VAL A 349 8.55 -5.03 -1.19
CA VAL A 349 7.63 -4.38 -0.24
C VAL A 349 6.62 -5.38 0.31
N ASN A 350 6.06 -6.27 -0.51
CA ASN A 350 5.12 -7.29 -0.05
C ASN A 350 5.73 -8.21 1.00
N THR A 351 6.98 -8.66 0.84
CA THR A 351 7.67 -9.44 1.89
C THR A 351 7.73 -8.71 3.24
N ASP A 352 7.92 -7.38 3.23
CA ASP A 352 8.00 -6.59 4.46
C ASP A 352 6.61 -6.30 5.05
N VAL A 353 5.61 -6.04 4.20
CA VAL A 353 4.23 -5.69 4.63
C VAL A 353 3.35 -6.91 4.91
N GLU A 354 3.74 -8.11 4.50
CA GLU A 354 3.04 -9.36 4.82
C GLU A 354 2.90 -9.54 6.34
N ASN A 355 3.91 -9.15 7.11
CA ASN A 355 3.87 -9.15 8.58
C ASN A 355 2.82 -8.18 9.16
N LEU A 356 2.43 -7.16 8.39
CA LEU A 356 1.36 -6.22 8.74
C LEU A 356 -0.03 -6.74 8.32
N GLY A 357 -0.11 -7.93 7.70
CA GLY A 357 -1.35 -8.48 7.18
C GLY A 357 -1.88 -7.76 5.93
N CYS A 358 -1.02 -7.02 5.24
CA CYS A 358 -1.42 -6.18 4.12
C CYS A 358 -0.62 -6.56 2.87
N ARG A 359 -1.15 -6.21 1.70
CA ARG A 359 -0.45 -6.34 0.43
C ARG A 359 -0.56 -5.07 -0.40
N LEU A 360 0.50 -4.82 -1.16
CA LEU A 360 0.57 -3.78 -2.15
C LEU A 360 0.12 -4.35 -3.50
N VAL A 361 -0.96 -3.78 -4.05
CA VAL A 361 -1.58 -4.22 -5.31
C VAL A 361 -0.96 -3.49 -6.49
N ASP A 362 -0.78 -2.18 -6.35
CA ASP A 362 -0.30 -1.33 -7.44
C ASP A 362 0.48 -0.12 -6.93
N ILE A 363 1.46 0.31 -7.72
CA ILE A 363 2.27 1.50 -7.51
C ILE A 363 2.36 2.25 -8.84
N GLN A 364 2.00 3.53 -8.83
CA GLN A 364 2.11 4.40 -9.99
C GLN A 364 2.68 5.75 -9.59
N VAL A 365 3.71 6.23 -10.30
CA VAL A 365 4.19 7.61 -10.12
C VAL A 365 3.30 8.53 -10.97
N ILE A 366 2.58 9.42 -10.32
CA ILE A 366 1.66 10.38 -10.94
C ILE A 366 2.45 11.56 -11.51
N ASN A 367 3.34 12.12 -10.68
CA ASN A 367 4.10 13.32 -11.02
C ASN A 367 5.47 13.30 -10.34
N VAL A 368 6.43 13.96 -10.97
CA VAL A 368 7.78 14.16 -10.45
C VAL A 368 8.10 15.63 -10.52
N ASP A 369 8.02 16.28 -9.38
CA ASP A 369 8.40 17.67 -9.24
C ASP A 369 9.91 17.74 -9.01
N LYS A 370 10.54 18.61 -9.80
CA LYS A 370 11.97 18.89 -9.77
C LYS A 370 12.16 20.40 -9.70
N SER A 371 13.25 20.82 -9.09
CA SER A 371 13.57 22.25 -9.02
C SER A 371 13.78 22.82 -10.43
N ARG A 372 13.13 23.95 -10.73
CA ARG A 372 13.24 24.63 -12.04
C ARG A 372 14.68 24.97 -12.45
N ILE A 373 15.57 25.19 -11.48
CA ILE A 373 16.99 25.46 -11.74
C ILE A 373 17.67 24.22 -12.34
N VAL A 374 17.34 23.03 -11.82
CA VAL A 374 17.88 21.76 -12.30
C VAL A 374 17.44 21.51 -13.74
N ASP A 375 16.20 21.86 -14.09
CA ASP A 375 15.70 21.74 -15.46
C ASP A 375 16.47 22.58 -16.46
N GLN A 376 16.74 23.83 -16.10
CA GLN A 376 17.49 24.73 -16.97
C GLN A 376 18.94 24.25 -17.14
N GLN A 377 19.59 23.83 -16.06
CA GLN A 377 20.95 23.30 -16.10
C GLN A 377 21.03 21.99 -16.90
N TRP A 378 20.06 21.11 -16.70
CA TRP A 378 20.00 19.83 -17.42
C TRP A 378 19.72 20.04 -18.91
N GLU A 379 18.80 20.94 -19.26
CA GLU A 379 18.54 21.30 -20.65
C GLU A 379 19.78 21.91 -21.32
N GLN A 380 20.51 22.78 -20.61
CA GLN A 380 21.77 23.36 -21.11
C GLN A 380 22.83 22.28 -21.34
N ASN A 381 23.04 21.39 -20.36
CA ASN A 381 24.01 20.29 -20.48
C ASN A 381 23.64 19.33 -21.61
N TRP A 382 22.36 18.97 -21.73
CA TRP A 382 21.88 18.11 -22.79
C TRP A 382 22.02 18.74 -24.18
N ARG A 383 21.67 20.03 -24.32
CA ARG A 383 21.89 20.80 -25.55
C ARG A 383 23.38 20.87 -25.89
N ALA A 384 24.25 21.08 -24.91
CA ALA A 384 25.69 21.13 -25.13
C ALA A 384 26.26 19.79 -25.60
N GLU A 385 25.82 18.68 -24.98
CA GLU A 385 26.26 17.35 -25.39
C GLU A 385 25.72 16.96 -26.77
N TRP A 386 24.46 17.27 -27.07
CA TRP A 386 23.87 17.04 -28.38
C TRP A 386 24.59 17.85 -29.47
N THR A 387 24.86 19.12 -29.19
CA THR A 387 25.62 19.99 -30.10
C THR A 387 27.02 19.45 -30.33
N ARG A 388 27.71 19.01 -29.27
CA ARG A 388 29.03 18.38 -29.37
C ARG A 388 29.00 17.14 -30.27
N ARG A 389 28.02 16.24 -30.08
CA ARG A 389 27.89 15.04 -30.91
C ARG A 389 27.60 15.38 -32.36
N ASN A 390 26.70 16.33 -32.62
CA ASN A 390 26.41 16.77 -33.99
C ASN A 390 27.62 17.39 -34.67
N ILE A 391 28.42 18.19 -33.97
CA ILE A 391 29.66 18.76 -34.52
C ILE A 391 30.64 17.65 -34.88
N ILE A 392 30.81 16.64 -34.01
CA ILE A 392 31.69 15.49 -34.28
C ILE A 392 31.19 14.71 -35.49
N THR A 393 29.91 14.31 -35.52
CA THR A 393 29.34 13.56 -36.64
C THR A 393 29.36 14.36 -37.94
N ALA A 394 29.07 15.66 -37.91
CA ALA A 394 29.18 16.54 -39.08
C ALA A 394 30.63 16.64 -39.56
N GLY A 395 31.59 16.76 -38.64
CA GLY A 395 33.02 16.74 -38.96
C GLY A 395 33.47 15.43 -39.58
N GLU A 396 32.99 14.29 -39.08
CA GLU A 396 33.27 12.95 -39.63
C GLU A 396 32.69 12.79 -41.04
N VAL A 397 31.43 13.21 -41.25
CA VAL A 397 30.77 13.16 -42.56
C VAL A 397 31.50 14.05 -43.57
N GLU A 398 31.92 15.26 -43.17
CA GLU A 398 32.65 16.17 -44.06
C GLU A 398 34.05 15.64 -44.38
N ALA A 399 34.78 15.13 -43.39
CA ALA A 399 36.07 14.48 -43.60
C ALA A 399 35.94 13.27 -44.54
N TYR A 400 34.87 12.48 -44.43
CA TYR A 400 34.60 11.36 -45.32
C TYR A 400 34.34 11.82 -46.77
N LYS A 401 33.55 12.89 -46.96
CA LYS A 401 33.33 13.48 -48.30
C LYS A 401 34.63 13.96 -48.94
N ILE A 402 35.47 14.66 -48.19
CA ILE A 402 36.77 15.13 -48.67
C ILE A 402 37.62 13.94 -49.09
N ARG A 403 37.77 12.92 -48.24
CA ARG A 403 38.53 11.70 -48.58
C ARG A 403 38.00 11.00 -49.83
N THR A 404 36.68 10.87 -49.96
CA THR A 404 36.07 10.21 -51.13
C THR A 404 36.33 11.02 -52.41
N LYS A 405 36.27 12.35 -52.34
CA LYS A 405 36.57 13.23 -53.45
C LYS A 405 38.05 13.17 -53.85
N GLU A 406 38.96 13.18 -52.89
CA GLU A 406 40.40 13.06 -53.14
C GLU A 406 40.75 11.69 -53.74
N ILE A 407 40.13 10.60 -53.25
CA ILE A 407 40.30 9.26 -53.83
C ILE A 407 39.81 9.25 -55.28
N ALA A 408 38.61 9.78 -55.56
CA ALA A 408 38.08 9.84 -56.91
C ALA A 408 38.94 10.70 -57.84
N HIS A 409 39.51 11.80 -57.34
CA HIS A 409 40.42 12.66 -58.09
C HIS A 409 41.74 11.94 -58.41
N ALA A 410 42.33 11.27 -57.42
CA ALA A 410 43.54 10.46 -57.60
C ALA A 410 43.31 9.30 -58.58
N GLU A 411 42.15 8.64 -58.52
CA GLU A 411 41.76 7.60 -59.48
C GLU A 411 41.61 8.16 -60.90
N ALA A 412 40.93 9.30 -61.07
CA ALA A 412 40.78 9.95 -62.37
C ALA A 412 42.14 10.38 -62.97
N GLN A 413 43.04 10.92 -62.14
CA GLN A 413 44.39 11.27 -62.56
C GLN A 413 45.22 10.04 -62.94
N LYS A 414 45.14 8.95 -62.17
CA LYS A 414 45.76 7.67 -62.50
C LYS A 414 45.28 7.16 -63.87
N ASP A 415 43.97 7.16 -64.10
CA ASP A 415 43.39 6.71 -65.36
C ASP A 415 43.80 7.61 -66.54
N MET A 416 43.90 8.92 -66.32
CA MET A 416 44.42 9.87 -67.31
C MET A 416 45.91 9.59 -67.64
N ILE A 417 46.76 9.35 -66.63
CA ILE A 417 48.17 9.00 -66.83
C ILE A 417 48.29 7.69 -67.61
N ILE A 418 47.51 6.67 -67.26
CA ILE A 418 47.50 5.38 -67.98
C ILE A 418 47.02 5.57 -69.43
N ALA A 419 45.99 6.38 -69.66
CA ALA A 419 45.49 6.66 -71.00
C ALA A 419 46.53 7.40 -71.86
N ILE A 420 47.23 8.37 -71.27
CA ILE A 420 48.33 9.09 -71.91
C ILE A 420 49.49 8.14 -72.22
N ALA A 421 49.92 7.33 -71.25
CA ALA A 421 51.01 6.36 -71.42
C ALA A 421 50.72 5.37 -72.55
N ARG A 422 49.49 4.81 -72.59
CA ARG A 422 49.03 3.93 -73.70
C ARG A 422 48.96 4.66 -75.03
N GLY A 423 48.55 5.93 -75.03
CA GLY A 423 48.55 6.79 -76.22
C GLY A 423 49.96 6.98 -76.77
N LEU A 424 50.92 7.29 -75.89
CA LEU A 424 52.33 7.45 -76.22
C LEU A 424 52.97 6.14 -76.71
N GLU A 425 52.72 5.01 -76.06
CA GLU A 425 53.21 3.69 -76.47
C GLU A 425 52.76 3.35 -77.90
N LYS A 426 51.49 3.64 -78.24
CA LYS A 426 50.97 3.49 -79.60
C LYS A 426 51.65 4.44 -80.59
N MET A 427 51.98 5.67 -80.19
CA MET A 427 52.60 6.67 -81.07
C MET A 427 54.11 6.47 -81.25
N GLY A 428 54.84 5.94 -80.26
CA GLY A 428 56.29 5.66 -80.34
C GLY A 428 56.67 4.65 -81.43
N THR A 429 55.70 3.92 -81.97
CA THR A 429 55.90 3.04 -83.13
C THR A 429 55.91 3.79 -84.49
N LYS A 430 55.57 5.10 -84.52
CA LYS A 430 55.65 5.96 -85.71
C LYS A 430 56.49 7.21 -85.43
N HIS A 431 57.62 7.32 -86.13
CA HIS A 431 58.76 8.22 -85.93
C HIS A 431 58.57 9.76 -85.92
N ASN A 432 57.39 10.35 -85.63
CA ASN A 432 57.21 11.82 -85.66
C ASN A 432 56.44 12.36 -84.44
N MET A 433 57.04 12.36 -83.25
CA MET A 433 56.55 13.18 -82.12
C MET A 433 57.39 14.46 -82.03
N SER A 434 56.76 15.63 -81.89
CA SER A 434 57.50 16.89 -81.75
C SER A 434 58.04 17.03 -80.32
N GLU A 435 59.33 17.34 -80.21
CA GLU A 435 60.08 17.56 -78.96
C GLU A 435 59.36 18.45 -77.92
N PRO A 436 58.63 19.54 -78.30
CA PRO A 436 57.90 20.37 -77.34
C PRO A 436 56.73 19.66 -76.64
N LEU A 437 56.09 18.70 -77.32
CA LEU A 437 54.99 17.92 -76.76
C LEU A 437 55.51 16.94 -75.70
N LEU A 438 56.68 16.33 -75.92
CA LEU A 438 57.31 15.44 -74.96
C LEU A 438 57.77 16.18 -73.70
N LEU A 439 58.36 17.38 -73.86
CA LEU A 439 58.77 18.22 -72.73
C LEU A 439 57.59 18.72 -71.91
N SER A 440 56.50 19.15 -72.56
CA SER A 440 55.29 19.58 -71.85
C SER A 440 54.63 18.44 -71.07
N LEU A 441 54.69 17.22 -71.62
CA LEU A 441 54.04 16.05 -71.05
C LEU A 441 54.87 15.47 -69.90
N SER A 442 56.21 15.49 -69.99
CA SER A 442 57.09 15.16 -68.86
C SER A 442 56.92 16.17 -67.71
N GLY A 443 56.80 17.46 -68.00
CA GLY A 443 56.55 18.49 -66.99
C GLY A 443 55.17 18.36 -66.31
N MET A 444 54.12 17.99 -67.06
CA MET A 444 52.80 17.68 -66.49
C MET A 444 52.82 16.43 -65.61
N LEU A 445 53.59 15.41 -65.99
CA LEU A 445 53.75 14.17 -65.23
C LEU A 445 54.58 14.37 -63.96
N GLU A 446 55.70 15.10 -64.03
CA GLU A 446 56.50 15.44 -62.85
C GLU A 446 55.68 16.23 -61.83
N ASN A 447 54.90 17.23 -62.26
CA ASN A 447 54.02 17.98 -61.37
C ASN A 447 52.89 17.12 -60.77
N SER A 448 52.37 16.14 -61.51
CA SER A 448 51.32 15.23 -61.00
C SER A 448 51.87 14.16 -60.04
N LEU A 449 53.15 13.78 -60.17
CA LEU A 449 53.84 12.82 -59.30
C LEU A 449 54.29 13.42 -57.95
N VAL A 450 54.19 14.75 -57.78
CA VAL A 450 54.42 15.43 -56.50
C VAL A 450 53.34 15.06 -55.47
N ASP A 451 52.14 14.67 -55.91
CA ASP A 451 51.07 14.21 -55.01
C ASP A 451 51.37 12.80 -54.46
N PRO A 452 51.54 12.63 -53.13
CA PRO A 452 51.83 11.33 -52.52
C PRO A 452 50.78 10.26 -52.80
N TYR A 453 49.51 10.63 -52.97
CA TYR A 453 48.41 9.69 -53.21
C TYR A 453 48.45 9.16 -54.65
N VAL A 454 48.74 10.03 -55.62
CA VAL A 454 48.89 9.65 -57.03
C VAL A 454 50.10 8.72 -57.19
N ARG A 455 51.22 9.02 -56.51
CA ARG A 455 52.42 8.18 -56.54
C ARG A 455 52.21 6.78 -55.95
N ALA A 456 51.42 6.67 -54.87
CA ALA A 456 51.09 5.39 -54.25
C ALA A 456 50.13 4.53 -55.08
N ALA A 457 49.32 5.15 -55.95
CA ALA A 457 48.30 4.47 -56.75
C ALA A 457 48.79 4.03 -58.14
N LEU A 458 49.97 4.47 -58.58
CA LEU A 458 50.54 4.12 -59.89
C LEU A 458 51.20 2.73 -59.86
N PRO A 459 50.87 1.83 -60.80
CA PRO A 459 51.59 0.57 -60.97
C PRO A 459 53.09 0.80 -61.20
N ARG A 460 53.93 -0.09 -60.65
CA ARG A 460 55.40 -0.04 -60.83
C ARG A 460 55.81 0.00 -62.30
N GLU A 461 55.13 -0.77 -63.13
CA GLU A 461 55.36 -0.84 -64.58
C GLU A 461 55.19 0.52 -65.26
N THR A 462 54.19 1.32 -64.84
CA THR A 462 53.97 2.67 -65.37
C THR A 462 55.09 3.63 -64.96
N LEU A 463 55.57 3.55 -63.71
CA LEU A 463 56.71 4.34 -63.23
C LEU A 463 57.99 3.98 -64.00
N GLU A 464 58.21 2.69 -64.26
CA GLU A 464 59.35 2.21 -65.07
C GLU A 464 59.27 2.70 -66.52
N THR A 465 58.08 2.67 -67.15
CA THR A 465 57.92 3.25 -68.51
C THR A 465 58.15 4.76 -68.54
N LEU A 466 57.72 5.47 -67.50
CA LEU A 466 57.94 6.91 -67.36
C LEU A 466 59.43 7.24 -67.22
N GLU A 467 60.14 6.49 -66.38
CA GLU A 467 61.58 6.62 -66.18
C GLU A 467 62.35 6.29 -67.47
N LYS A 468 61.91 5.27 -68.21
CA LYS A 468 62.51 4.90 -69.51
C LYS A 468 62.31 5.99 -70.58
N ILE A 469 61.16 6.64 -70.61
CA ILE A 469 60.89 7.79 -71.50
C ILE A 469 61.75 9.00 -71.08
N LYS A 470 61.92 9.25 -69.78
CA LYS A 470 62.80 10.32 -69.26
C LYS A 470 64.26 10.09 -69.69
N VAL A 471 64.76 8.87 -69.53
CA VAL A 471 66.12 8.50 -69.97
C VAL A 471 66.28 8.66 -71.49
N MET A 472 65.26 8.30 -72.28
CA MET A 472 65.26 8.51 -73.73
C MET A 472 65.25 9.99 -74.16
N LEU A 473 64.77 10.89 -73.30
CA LEU A 473 64.74 12.34 -73.54
C LEU A 473 65.99 13.07 -73.03
N GLU A 474 66.66 12.53 -72.01
CA GLU A 474 67.91 13.07 -71.46
C GLU A 474 69.16 12.62 -72.24
N GLU A 475 69.07 11.60 -73.10
CA GLU A 475 70.11 11.28 -74.07
C GLU A 475 69.99 12.20 -75.32
N PRO A 476 70.86 13.20 -75.49
CA PRO A 476 70.84 14.00 -76.72
C PRO A 476 71.26 13.10 -77.89
N SER A 477 70.36 12.92 -78.86
CA SER A 477 70.70 12.38 -80.17
C SER A 477 71.81 13.27 -80.76
N SER A 478 72.97 12.66 -80.98
CA SER A 478 74.11 13.28 -81.68
C SER A 478 73.87 13.41 -83.18
#